data_AF-A0A2N7QVM9-F1
#
_entry.id   AF-A0A2N7QVM9-F1
#
_cell.length_a   1.000
_cell.length_b   1.000
_cell.length_c   1.000
_cell.angle_alpha   90.00
_cell.angle_beta   90.00
_cell.angle_gamma   90.00
#
_symmetry.space_group_name_H-M   'P 1'
#
loop_
_entity.id
_entity.type
_entity.pdbx_description
1 polymer ?
#
loop_
_entity_poly.entity_id
_entity_poly.type
_entity_poly.pdbx_seq_one_letter_code
_entity_poly.pdbx_strand_id
1 'polypeptide(L)'
;MEKLIDDRPLGIYSDQDGFFRSEYQVGRRLIWVRCQHRQDCLECVDRADKLMPDICKAIPDAIELAENCSRIMIPEFWARHDISRREGNRLDVWGITITPGLGVARFDISRNYGFDYASLTFSKEDYWNDEPFFLPELPEKHHVYIIRDRHGLLSVEPTRAW
;
A
#
# COMPACT_ATOMS: atom_id res chain seq x y z
N MET A 1 -8.79 12.49 -11.78
CA MET A 1 -8.50 11.08 -11.48
C MET A 1 -9.11 10.27 -12.61
N GLU A 2 -8.31 9.39 -13.20
CA GLU A 2 -8.76 8.47 -14.26
C GLU A 2 -9.80 7.50 -13.69
N LYS A 3 -10.84 7.20 -14.48
CA LYS A 3 -11.92 6.32 -14.05
C LYS A 3 -11.69 4.92 -14.60
N LEU A 4 -11.84 3.92 -13.75
CA LEU A 4 -11.66 2.53 -14.12
C LEU A 4 -12.69 2.08 -15.15
N ILE A 5 -13.90 2.63 -15.13
CA ILE A 5 -14.97 2.25 -16.06
C ILE A 5 -14.68 2.62 -17.51
N ASP A 6 -13.81 3.60 -17.73
CA ASP A 6 -13.42 4.04 -19.07
C ASP A 6 -12.31 3.13 -19.65
N ASP A 7 -11.73 2.26 -18.82
CA ASP A 7 -10.63 1.36 -19.18
C ASP A 7 -11.05 -0.11 -19.27
N ARG A 8 -10.25 -0.89 -20.00
CA ARG A 8 -10.32 -2.35 -19.96
C ARG A 8 -9.42 -2.89 -18.86
N PRO A 9 -9.86 -3.92 -18.11
CA PRO A 9 -9.00 -4.55 -17.11
C PRO A 9 -7.77 -5.17 -17.79
N LEU A 10 -6.62 -5.06 -17.13
CA LEU A 10 -5.37 -5.71 -17.51
C LEU A 10 -5.43 -7.23 -17.35
N GLY A 11 -6.25 -7.69 -16.40
CA GLY A 11 -6.47 -9.09 -16.13
C GLY A 11 -7.73 -9.30 -15.30
N ILE A 12 -8.32 -10.50 -15.44
CA ILE A 12 -9.49 -10.92 -14.67
C ILE A 12 -9.17 -12.27 -14.06
N TYR A 13 -9.28 -12.34 -12.75
CA TYR A 13 -8.84 -13.50 -11.98
C TYR A 13 -9.99 -14.03 -11.12
N SER A 14 -10.14 -15.36 -11.05
CA SER A 14 -10.92 -15.98 -10.00
C SER A 14 -10.20 -15.87 -8.66
N ASP A 15 -10.92 -15.53 -7.62
CA ASP A 15 -10.45 -15.41 -6.25
C ASP A 15 -11.20 -16.44 -5.36
N GLN A 16 -10.83 -16.52 -4.07
CA GLN A 16 -11.52 -17.39 -3.11
C GLN A 16 -12.97 -16.94 -2.86
N ASP A 17 -13.80 -17.85 -2.36
CA ASP A 17 -15.20 -17.60 -1.95
C ASP A 17 -16.12 -17.06 -3.06
N GLY A 18 -15.86 -17.48 -4.31
CA GLY A 18 -16.67 -17.12 -5.47
C GLY A 18 -16.48 -15.67 -5.93
N PHE A 19 -15.44 -14.98 -5.45
CA PHE A 19 -15.10 -13.66 -5.93
C PHE A 19 -14.30 -13.72 -7.24
N PHE A 20 -14.41 -12.65 -8.02
CA PHE A 20 -13.56 -12.34 -9.16
C PHE A 20 -12.88 -11.01 -8.92
N ARG A 21 -11.65 -10.84 -9.41
CA ARG A 21 -10.89 -9.60 -9.35
C ARG A 21 -10.56 -9.12 -10.76
N SER A 22 -11.04 -7.94 -11.11
CA SER A 22 -10.62 -7.22 -12.31
C SER A 22 -9.48 -6.28 -11.93
N GLU A 23 -8.33 -6.43 -12.58
CA GLU A 23 -7.11 -5.65 -12.34
C GLU A 23 -7.02 -4.45 -13.28
N TYR A 24 -6.62 -3.31 -12.73
CA TYR A 24 -6.38 -2.07 -13.44
C TYR A 24 -5.07 -1.46 -12.94
N GLN A 25 -4.52 -0.53 -13.71
CA GLN A 25 -3.37 0.26 -13.28
C GLN A 25 -3.73 1.75 -13.31
N VAL A 26 -3.60 2.41 -12.17
CA VAL A 26 -3.79 3.87 -12.06
C VAL A 26 -2.46 4.49 -11.64
N GLY A 27 -1.80 5.16 -12.58
CA GLY A 27 -0.44 5.64 -12.39
C GLY A 27 0.53 4.50 -12.09
N ARG A 28 1.11 4.48 -10.88
CA ARG A 28 2.07 3.45 -10.43
C ARG A 28 1.42 2.37 -9.54
N ARG A 29 0.10 2.43 -9.34
CA ARG A 29 -0.62 1.54 -8.41
C ARG A 29 -1.48 0.55 -9.17
N LEU A 30 -1.47 -0.69 -8.72
CA LEU A 30 -2.43 -1.69 -9.16
C LEU A 30 -3.72 -1.55 -8.36
N ILE A 31 -4.85 -1.62 -9.05
CA ILE A 31 -6.19 -1.59 -8.45
C ILE A 31 -6.89 -2.89 -8.81
N TRP A 32 -7.38 -3.62 -7.82
CA TRP A 32 -8.25 -4.78 -8.03
C TRP A 32 -9.66 -4.48 -7.58
N VAL A 33 -10.62 -4.58 -8.49
CA VAL A 33 -12.05 -4.53 -8.17
C VAL A 33 -12.53 -5.95 -7.91
N ARG A 34 -12.80 -6.27 -6.65
CA ARG A 34 -13.25 -7.58 -6.16
C ARG A 34 -14.78 -7.64 -6.13
N CYS A 35 -15.38 -8.53 -6.91
CA CYS A 35 -16.82 -8.63 -7.10
C CYS A 35 -17.29 -10.10 -7.07
N GLN A 36 -18.46 -10.36 -6.48
CA GLN A 36 -19.04 -11.70 -6.38
C GLN A 36 -20.07 -12.01 -7.47
N HIS A 37 -20.50 -11.01 -8.25
CA HIS A 37 -21.59 -11.17 -9.21
C HIS A 37 -21.19 -12.00 -10.43
N ARG A 38 -20.15 -11.55 -11.13
CA ARG A 38 -19.60 -12.15 -12.35
C ARG A 38 -18.27 -11.48 -12.72
N GLN A 39 -17.55 -12.11 -13.63
CA GLN A 39 -16.44 -11.48 -14.34
C GLN A 39 -16.92 -10.20 -15.04
N ASP A 40 -16.10 -9.14 -15.02
CA ASP A 40 -16.35 -7.86 -15.68
C ASP A 40 -17.68 -7.18 -15.31
N CYS A 41 -18.02 -7.23 -14.02
CA CYS A 41 -19.19 -6.54 -13.52
C CYS A 41 -19.00 -5.01 -13.55
N LEU A 42 -19.45 -4.37 -14.63
CA LEU A 42 -19.41 -2.90 -14.80
C LEU A 42 -20.06 -2.14 -13.65
N GLU A 43 -21.09 -2.69 -13.01
CA GLU A 43 -21.71 -2.08 -11.82
C GLU A 43 -20.75 -2.05 -10.63
N CYS A 44 -19.98 -3.13 -10.41
CA CYS A 44 -18.93 -3.16 -9.39
C CYS A 44 -17.83 -2.13 -9.72
N VAL A 45 -17.48 -1.95 -11.00
CA VAL A 45 -16.48 -0.97 -11.44
C VAL A 45 -16.99 0.47 -11.24
N ASP A 46 -18.21 0.79 -11.64
CA ASP A 46 -18.85 2.11 -11.40
C ASP A 46 -18.89 2.45 -9.90
N ARG A 47 -19.22 1.46 -9.06
CA ARG A 47 -19.19 1.64 -7.60
C ARG A 47 -17.76 1.84 -7.08
N ALA A 48 -16.77 1.12 -7.62
CA ALA A 48 -15.37 1.33 -7.25
C ALA A 48 -14.91 2.75 -7.61
N ASP A 49 -15.26 3.26 -8.79
CA ASP A 49 -14.97 4.63 -9.21
C ASP A 49 -15.56 5.67 -8.25
N LYS A 50 -16.77 5.44 -7.75
CA LYS A 50 -17.42 6.32 -6.77
C LYS A 50 -16.71 6.32 -5.41
N LEU A 51 -16.13 5.19 -5.01
CA LEU A 51 -15.39 5.06 -3.75
C LEU A 51 -13.94 5.57 -3.85
N MET A 52 -13.38 5.59 -5.06
CA MET A 52 -11.97 5.89 -5.31
C MET A 52 -11.49 7.22 -4.70
N PRO A 53 -12.23 8.35 -4.77
CA PRO A 53 -11.75 9.61 -4.20
C PRO A 53 -11.47 9.51 -2.70
N ASP A 54 -12.37 8.87 -1.95
CA ASP A 54 -12.24 8.71 -0.51
C ASP A 54 -11.16 7.69 -0.14
N ILE A 55 -10.99 6.64 -0.96
CA ILE A 55 -9.93 5.65 -0.81
C ILE A 55 -8.57 6.31 -1.04
N CYS A 56 -8.42 7.10 -2.11
CA CYS A 56 -7.18 7.83 -2.39
C CYS A 56 -6.84 8.85 -1.31
N LYS A 57 -7.85 9.53 -0.75
CA LYS A 57 -7.66 10.48 0.35
C LYS A 57 -7.12 9.82 1.62
N ALA A 58 -7.42 8.54 1.85
CA ALA A 58 -6.97 7.79 3.02
C ALA A 58 -5.56 7.18 2.88
N ILE A 59 -4.92 7.28 1.70
CA ILE A 59 -3.58 6.69 1.46
C ILE A 59 -2.52 7.20 2.45
N PRO A 60 -2.39 8.51 2.74
CA PRO A 60 -1.37 8.99 3.68
C PRO A 60 -1.53 8.38 5.07
N ASP A 61 -2.76 8.38 5.60
CA ASP A 61 -3.08 7.83 6.92
C ASP A 61 -2.86 6.30 6.96
N ALA A 62 -3.13 5.59 5.86
CA ALA A 62 -2.85 4.17 5.75
C ALA A 62 -1.33 3.88 5.76
N ILE A 63 -0.53 4.70 5.09
CA ILE A 63 0.94 4.59 5.11
C ILE A 63 1.47 4.85 6.53
N GLU A 64 0.96 5.87 7.22
CA GLU A 64 1.36 6.17 8.60
C GLU A 64 1.02 5.01 9.55
N LEU A 65 -0.19 4.46 9.44
CA LEU A 65 -0.59 3.30 10.26
C LEU A 65 0.27 2.07 9.96
N ALA A 66 0.60 1.84 8.69
CA ALA A 66 1.48 0.75 8.28
C ALA A 66 2.91 0.91 8.80
N GLU A 67 3.45 2.13 8.75
CA GLU A 67 4.75 2.46 9.33
C GLU A 67 4.74 2.18 10.84
N ASN A 68 3.77 2.71 11.57
CA ASN A 68 3.62 2.48 13.01
C ASN A 68 3.54 0.99 13.36
N CYS A 69 2.82 0.19 12.57
CA CYS A 69 2.78 -1.26 12.75
C CYS A 69 4.14 -1.91 12.48
N SER A 70 4.80 -1.56 11.38
CA SER A 70 6.10 -2.11 11.01
C SER A 70 7.21 -1.73 11.99
N ARG A 71 7.12 -0.59 12.67
CA ARG A 71 8.05 -0.18 13.74
C ARG A 71 8.09 -1.17 14.91
N ILE A 72 7.00 -1.87 15.16
CA ILE A 72 6.93 -2.94 16.17
C ILE A 72 7.55 -4.24 15.63
N MET A 73 7.40 -4.51 14.34
CA MET A 73 7.83 -5.77 13.71
C MET A 73 9.31 -5.80 13.31
N ILE A 74 9.86 -4.66 12.87
CA ILE A 74 11.24 -4.53 12.38
C ILE A 74 11.94 -3.31 13.02
N PRO A 75 12.05 -3.26 14.35
CA PRO A 75 12.53 -2.08 15.06
C PRO A 75 13.98 -1.69 14.68
N GLU A 76 14.87 -2.64 14.38
CA GLU A 76 16.25 -2.29 13.99
C GLU A 76 16.32 -1.59 12.62
N PHE A 77 15.43 -1.96 11.69
CA PHE A 77 15.31 -1.27 10.41
C PHE A 77 14.97 0.20 10.64
N TRP A 78 13.91 0.46 11.41
CA TRP A 78 13.46 1.82 11.68
C TRP A 78 14.47 2.65 12.47
N ALA A 79 15.12 2.06 13.48
CA ALA A 79 16.15 2.75 14.25
C ALA A 79 17.29 3.28 13.35
N ARG A 80 17.77 2.48 12.38
CA ARG A 80 18.81 2.93 11.43
C ARG A 80 18.32 4.03 10.49
N HIS A 81 17.08 3.94 10.03
CA HIS A 81 16.47 4.98 9.21
C HIS A 81 16.28 6.29 9.98
N ASP A 82 15.87 6.22 11.25
CA ASP A 82 15.66 7.39 12.10
C ASP A 82 16.99 8.12 12.41
N ILE A 83 18.09 7.38 12.62
CA ILE A 83 19.43 7.95 12.83
C ILE A 83 19.88 8.80 11.62
N SER A 84 19.58 8.35 10.41
CA SER A 84 19.95 9.08 9.18
C SER A 84 19.21 10.40 9.00
N ARG A 85 18.01 10.55 9.60
CA ARG A 85 17.03 11.63 9.36
C ARG A 85 16.79 11.96 7.88
N ARG A 86 16.99 10.98 6.98
CA ARG A 86 16.75 11.15 5.56
C ARG A 86 15.28 11.52 5.32
N GLU A 87 15.01 12.38 4.36
CA GLU A 87 13.62 12.76 4.03
C GLU A 87 12.99 11.79 3.03
N GLY A 88 11.66 11.78 2.97
CA GLY A 88 10.87 10.98 2.03
C GLY A 88 10.21 9.74 2.65
N ASN A 89 9.16 9.26 2.01
CA ASN A 89 8.39 8.11 2.50
C ASN A 89 9.14 6.81 2.22
N ARG A 90 9.36 5.99 3.25
CA ARG A 90 9.99 4.66 3.09
C ARG A 90 8.99 3.63 2.60
N LEU A 91 7.72 3.82 2.93
CA LEU A 91 6.64 2.94 2.50
C LEU A 91 5.74 3.66 1.49
N ASP A 92 5.12 2.90 0.59
CA ASP A 92 4.08 3.40 -0.31
C ASP A 92 3.04 2.30 -0.56
N VAL A 93 1.86 2.71 -0.99
CA VAL A 93 0.81 1.82 -1.47
C VAL A 93 1.14 1.41 -2.90
N TRP A 94 1.44 0.14 -3.11
CA TRP A 94 1.65 -0.40 -4.46
C TRP A 94 0.37 -1.00 -5.05
N GLY A 95 -0.56 -1.43 -4.18
CA GLY A 95 -1.77 -2.13 -4.58
C GLY A 95 -2.99 -1.72 -3.74
N ILE A 96 -4.17 -1.67 -4.36
CA ILE A 96 -5.44 -1.43 -3.66
C ILE A 96 -6.47 -2.45 -4.13
N THR A 97 -6.97 -3.29 -3.22
CA THR A 97 -8.13 -4.15 -3.51
C THR A 97 -9.40 -3.49 -2.97
N ILE A 98 -10.34 -3.17 -3.86
CA ILE A 98 -11.63 -2.58 -3.53
C ILE A 98 -12.68 -3.69 -3.60
N THR A 99 -13.48 -3.86 -2.55
CA THR A 99 -14.67 -4.72 -2.55
C THR A 99 -15.91 -3.82 -2.52
N PRO A 100 -16.46 -3.41 -3.69
CA PRO A 100 -17.44 -2.33 -3.77
C PRO A 100 -18.76 -2.68 -3.07
N GLY A 101 -19.18 -3.95 -3.12
CA GLY A 101 -20.39 -4.43 -2.44
C GLY A 101 -20.33 -4.28 -0.92
N LEU A 102 -19.13 -4.19 -0.34
CA LEU A 102 -18.92 -4.01 1.10
C LEU A 102 -18.49 -2.59 1.46
N GLY A 103 -18.16 -1.74 0.48
CA GLY A 103 -17.55 -0.43 0.71
C GLY A 103 -16.16 -0.51 1.34
N VAL A 104 -15.48 -1.66 1.21
CA VAL A 104 -14.19 -1.93 1.85
C VAL A 104 -13.05 -1.75 0.83
N ALA A 105 -11.93 -1.19 1.28
CA ALA A 105 -10.68 -1.19 0.53
C ALA A 105 -9.55 -1.78 1.38
N ARG A 106 -8.65 -2.53 0.74
CA ARG A 106 -7.43 -3.08 1.35
C ARG A 106 -6.24 -2.46 0.63
N PHE A 107 -5.43 -1.72 1.37
CA PHE A 107 -4.16 -1.17 0.91
C PHE A 107 -3.07 -2.21 1.13
N ASP A 108 -2.29 -2.45 0.07
CA ASP A 108 -1.09 -3.24 0.12
C ASP A 108 0.11 -2.30 0.16
N ILE A 109 0.78 -2.26 1.31
CA ILE A 109 1.84 -1.30 1.61
C ILE A 109 3.15 -2.05 1.77
N SER A 110 4.15 -1.59 1.04
CA SER A 110 5.50 -2.16 1.03
C SER A 110 6.51 -1.04 0.74
N ARG A 111 7.75 -1.43 0.44
CA ARG A 111 8.85 -0.52 0.16
C ARG A 111 8.49 0.49 -0.93
N ASN A 112 8.80 1.75 -0.67
CA ASN A 112 8.70 2.79 -1.68
C ASN A 112 9.92 2.70 -2.61
N TYR A 113 9.73 2.24 -3.84
CA TYR A 113 10.80 2.17 -4.85
C TYR A 113 11.30 3.56 -5.31
N GLY A 114 10.61 4.64 -4.96
CA GLY A 114 11.09 6.01 -5.14
C GLY A 114 12.00 6.50 -4.01
N PHE A 115 12.07 5.78 -2.89
CA PHE A 115 13.05 6.07 -1.84
C PHE A 115 14.38 5.43 -2.20
N ASP A 116 15.44 6.23 -2.19
CA ASP A 116 16.76 5.74 -2.56
C ASP A 116 17.43 5.06 -1.36
N TYR A 117 17.25 3.74 -1.25
CA TYR A 117 17.88 2.91 -0.24
C TYR A 117 19.38 2.67 -0.47
N ALA A 118 19.87 2.90 -1.69
CA ALA A 118 21.21 2.51 -2.10
C ALA A 118 22.29 3.55 -1.76
N SER A 119 21.92 4.83 -1.63
CA SER A 119 22.88 5.86 -1.27
C SER A 119 23.37 5.74 0.17
N LEU A 120 24.70 5.88 0.31
CA LEU A 120 25.38 6.08 1.59
C LEU A 120 24.81 7.32 2.30
N THR A 121 24.69 7.23 3.61
CA THR A 121 24.23 8.33 4.47
C THR A 121 25.12 8.45 5.70
N PHE A 122 24.99 9.55 6.42
CA PHE A 122 25.67 9.81 7.68
C PHE A 122 24.70 9.82 8.85
N SER A 123 25.22 9.66 10.05
CA SER A 123 24.43 9.87 11.26
C SER A 123 24.25 11.37 11.43
N LYS A 124 23.03 11.83 11.75
CA LYS A 124 22.86 13.27 12.02
C LYS A 124 23.58 13.74 13.29
N GLU A 125 23.94 12.81 14.16
CA GLU A 125 24.70 13.11 15.38
C GLU A 125 26.22 13.14 15.13
N ASP A 126 26.65 12.75 13.93
CA ASP A 126 28.04 12.88 13.50
C ASP A 126 28.27 14.29 12.92
N TYR A 127 28.92 15.15 13.70
CA TYR A 127 29.26 16.51 13.30
C TYR A 127 30.42 16.57 12.30
N TRP A 128 31.19 15.49 12.17
CA TRP A 128 32.37 15.41 11.31
C TRP A 128 32.14 14.58 10.04
N ASN A 129 31.06 13.78 9.99
CA ASN A 129 30.66 12.94 8.84
C ASN A 129 31.79 12.03 8.35
N ASP A 130 32.48 11.36 9.27
CA ASP A 130 33.70 10.59 8.96
C ASP A 130 33.39 9.13 8.59
N GLU A 131 32.23 8.59 9.01
CA GLU A 131 31.86 7.19 8.79
C GLU A 131 30.47 7.05 8.12
N PRO A 132 30.39 7.06 6.78
CA PRO A 132 29.14 6.82 6.07
C PRO A 132 28.67 5.36 6.24
N PHE A 133 27.37 5.15 6.29
CA PHE A 133 26.73 3.83 6.36
C PHE A 133 25.61 3.67 5.34
N PHE A 134 25.28 2.42 5.03
CA PHE A 134 24.12 2.08 4.20
C PHE A 134 22.86 1.93 5.06
N LEU A 135 21.76 2.50 4.57
CA LEU A 135 20.45 2.21 5.14
C LEU A 135 20.08 0.76 4.86
N PRO A 136 19.49 0.04 5.84
CA PRO A 136 18.96 -1.29 5.57
C PRO A 136 17.81 -1.18 4.57
N GLU A 137 17.70 -2.17 3.68
CA GLU A 137 16.51 -2.35 2.86
C GLU A 137 15.35 -2.91 3.69
N LEU A 138 14.11 -2.62 3.27
CA LEU A 138 12.93 -3.26 3.86
C LEU A 138 12.99 -4.77 3.54
N PRO A 139 12.76 -5.69 4.49
CA PRO A 139 12.78 -7.12 4.20
C PRO A 139 11.81 -7.47 3.06
N GLU A 140 12.26 -8.29 2.09
CA GLU A 140 11.50 -8.56 0.84
C GLU A 140 10.05 -9.02 1.06
N LYS A 141 9.78 -9.73 2.15
CA LYS A 141 8.45 -10.26 2.48
C LYS A 141 7.62 -9.32 3.36
N HIS A 142 8.09 -8.10 3.62
CA HIS A 142 7.43 -7.19 4.55
C HIS A 142 6.34 -6.39 3.85
N HIS A 143 5.16 -7.00 3.75
CA HIS A 143 3.93 -6.35 3.34
C HIS A 143 3.09 -6.05 4.57
N VAL A 144 2.64 -4.81 4.70
CA VAL A 144 1.65 -4.41 5.69
C VAL A 144 0.35 -4.15 4.97
N TYR A 145 -0.71 -4.79 5.43
CA TYR A 145 -2.04 -4.66 4.85
C TYR A 145 -2.90 -3.81 5.76
N ILE A 146 -3.46 -2.73 5.21
CA ILE A 146 -4.37 -1.85 5.94
C ILE A 146 -5.75 -1.94 5.30
N ILE A 147 -6.77 -2.17 6.11
CA ILE A 147 -8.16 -2.20 5.69
C ILE A 147 -8.82 -0.87 6.03
N ARG A 148 -9.47 -0.26 5.04
CA ARG A 148 -10.44 0.80 5.19
C ARG A 148 -11.84 0.21 5.11
N ASP A 149 -12.62 0.37 6.17
CA ASP A 149 -14.01 -0.07 6.17
C ASP A 149 -14.95 0.91 5.44
N ARG A 150 -16.25 0.58 5.38
CA ARG A 150 -17.28 1.41 4.75
C ARG A 150 -17.51 2.77 5.41
N HIS A 151 -17.07 2.92 6.66
CA HIS A 151 -17.16 4.17 7.42
C HIS A 151 -15.87 5.00 7.29
N GLY A 152 -14.87 4.48 6.58
CA GLY A 152 -13.59 5.14 6.39
C GLY A 152 -12.60 4.91 7.51
N LEU A 153 -12.90 4.02 8.47
CA LEU A 153 -11.98 3.68 9.55
C LEU A 153 -10.87 2.77 9.02
N LEU A 154 -9.63 3.07 9.42
CA LEU A 154 -8.45 2.28 9.08
C LEU A 154 -8.10 1.31 10.21
N SER A 155 -7.74 0.08 9.83
CA SER A 155 -7.25 -0.94 10.75
C SER A 155 -6.20 -1.81 10.06
N VAL A 156 -5.23 -2.29 10.83
CA VAL A 156 -4.27 -3.28 10.33
C VAL A 156 -4.99 -4.61 10.11
N GLU A 157 -4.80 -5.22 8.94
CA GLU A 157 -5.30 -6.57 8.70
C GLU A 157 -4.48 -7.54 9.56
N PRO A 158 -5.13 -8.42 10.35
CA PRO A 158 -4.43 -9.44 11.10
C PRO A 158 -3.62 -10.29 10.12
N THR A 159 -2.29 -10.29 10.26
CA THR A 159 -1.42 -11.16 9.47
C THR A 159 -1.88 -12.60 9.71
N ARG A 160 -2.50 -13.22 8.69
CA ARG A 160 -2.55 -14.69 8.67
C ARG A 160 -1.09 -15.11 8.62
N ALA A 161 -0.62 -15.75 9.68
CA ALA A 161 0.71 -16.35 9.72
C ALA A 161 0.86 -17.17 8.43
N TRP A 162 1.90 -16.85 7.66
CA TRP A 162 2.27 -17.57 6.45
C TRP A 162 2.67 -19.00 6.79
#